data_AF-A0A671WGZ2-F1
#
_entry.id   AF-A0A671WGZ2-F1
#
_cell.length_a   1.000
_cell.length_b   1.000
_cell.length_c   1.000
_cell.angle_alpha   90.00
_cell.angle_beta   90.00
_cell.angle_gamma   90.00
#
_symmetry.space_group_name_H-M   'P 1'
#
loop_
_entity.id
_entity.type
_entity.pdbx_description
1 polymer ?
#
loop_
_entity_poly.entity_id
_entity_poly.type
_entity_poly.pdbx_seq_one_letter_code
_entity_poly.pdbx_strand_id
1 'polypeptide(L)'
;MIFYNQRLIQLSVFVSKSESRVSLQSEVFVRRLSQFVSLWYTFGGGTRLDVNFVPTLTVLPPSSEELQQGKATLMCLANKGFPSDWSLSWKVDGSSSSSSSWEQSRSPGVLEKDGRYSWSSTLRLPADQWRKVGSVTCEATQGSQTPVSETLRRDQCSQS
;
A
#
# COMPACT_ATOMS: atom_id res chain seq x y z
N MET A 1 -8.31 -27.64 27.25
CA MET A 1 -9.65 -27.16 27.62
C MET A 1 -9.48 -26.21 28.79
N ILE A 2 -9.60 -24.89 28.58
CA ILE A 2 -9.38 -23.88 29.63
C ILE A 2 -10.71 -23.20 29.91
N PHE A 3 -11.21 -23.32 31.13
CA PHE A 3 -12.41 -22.61 31.60
C PHE A 3 -11.96 -21.43 32.47
N TYR A 4 -12.39 -20.21 32.14
CA TYR A 4 -12.22 -19.05 33.01
C TYR A 4 -13.54 -18.70 33.71
N ASN A 5 -13.46 -18.46 35.02
CA ASN A 5 -14.60 -18.19 35.88
C ASN A 5 -14.63 -16.68 36.19
N GLN A 6 -15.47 -15.91 35.49
CA GLN A 6 -15.71 -14.50 35.83
C GLN A 6 -17.08 -14.35 36.52
N ARG A 7 -17.08 -13.74 37.71
CA ARG A 7 -18.31 -13.39 38.44
C ARG A 7 -18.93 -12.14 37.82
N LEU A 8 -19.99 -12.31 37.04
CA LEU A 8 -20.92 -11.22 36.72
C LEU A 8 -22.11 -11.30 37.68
N ILE A 9 -22.24 -10.29 38.54
CA ILE A 9 -23.40 -10.14 39.43
C ILE A 9 -24.38 -9.22 38.72
N GLN A 10 -25.43 -9.77 38.12
CA GLN A 10 -26.50 -8.97 37.56
C GLN A 10 -27.64 -8.88 38.58
N LEU A 11 -27.85 -7.68 39.12
CA LEU A 11 -28.96 -7.39 40.05
C LEU A 11 -30.20 -7.01 39.23
N SER A 12 -31.18 -7.90 39.20
CA SER A 12 -32.49 -7.60 38.61
C SER A 12 -33.47 -7.21 39.72
N VAL A 13 -33.93 -5.96 39.72
CA VAL A 13 -34.99 -5.47 40.62
C VAL A 13 -36.33 -5.67 39.92
N PHE A 14 -37.20 -6.49 40.49
CA PHE A 14 -38.59 -6.61 40.02
C PHE A 14 -39.50 -5.78 40.92
N VAL A 15 -40.25 -4.85 40.32
CA VAL A 15 -41.36 -4.14 40.97
C VAL A 15 -42.65 -4.81 40.53
N SER A 16 -43.32 -5.52 41.45
CA SER A 16 -44.66 -6.04 41.22
C SER A 16 -45.70 -5.03 41.71
N LYS A 17 -46.68 -4.69 40.86
CA LYS A 17 -47.80 -3.80 41.20
C LYS A 17 -49.07 -4.65 41.34
N SER A 18 -49.66 -4.71 42.53
CA SER A 18 -51.02 -5.21 42.75
C SER A 18 -51.84 -4.18 43.53
N GLU A 19 -53.04 -3.85 43.03
CA GLU A 19 -54.00 -2.98 43.73
C GLU A 19 -54.47 -3.65 45.03
N SER A 20 -54.48 -2.87 46.12
CA SER A 20 -54.86 -3.21 47.50
C SER A 20 -53.71 -3.66 48.43
N ARG A 21 -53.21 -2.69 49.21
CA ARG A 21 -52.18 -2.74 50.27
C ARG A 21 -50.73 -3.04 49.81
N VAL A 22 -49.93 -1.97 49.78
CA VAL A 22 -48.46 -2.03 49.67
C VAL A 22 -47.89 -2.52 51.01
N SER A 23 -47.29 -3.70 51.02
CA SER A 23 -46.31 -4.10 52.03
C SER A 23 -44.98 -4.27 51.31
N LEU A 24 -44.00 -3.44 51.66
CA LEU A 24 -42.63 -3.52 51.15
C LEU A 24 -41.86 -4.53 52.01
N GLN A 25 -41.73 -5.77 51.54
CA GLN A 25 -40.64 -6.64 51.98
C GLN A 25 -39.68 -6.87 50.81
N SER A 26 -38.49 -6.31 50.92
CA SER A 26 -37.38 -6.51 50.00
C SER A 26 -36.55 -7.70 50.49
N GLU A 27 -36.80 -8.89 49.93
CA GLU A 27 -35.85 -9.99 50.03
C GLU A 27 -34.89 -9.97 48.84
N VAL A 28 -33.60 -9.80 49.12
CA VAL A 28 -32.53 -9.87 48.12
C VAL A 28 -32.09 -11.32 48.00
N PHE A 29 -32.62 -12.04 47.00
CA PHE A 29 -32.24 -13.43 46.77
C PHE A 29 -31.02 -13.51 45.82
N VAL A 30 -29.83 -13.72 46.37
CA VAL A 30 -28.59 -13.88 45.58
C VAL A 30 -28.47 -15.33 45.12
N ARG A 31 -29.00 -15.66 43.94
CA ARG A 31 -28.71 -16.95 43.29
C ARG A 31 -27.38 -16.88 42.55
N ARG A 32 -26.43 -17.74 42.95
CA ARG A 32 -25.15 -17.92 42.28
C ARG A 32 -25.35 -18.71 40.98
N LEU A 33 -25.54 -18.02 39.86
CA LEU A 33 -25.51 -18.65 38.54
C LEU A 33 -24.04 -18.97 38.20
N SER A 34 -23.62 -20.22 38.39
CA SER A 34 -22.37 -20.72 37.80
C SER A 34 -22.63 -21.02 36.31
N GLN A 35 -22.68 -19.99 35.48
CA GLN A 35 -22.72 -20.18 34.04
C GLN A 35 -21.30 -20.51 33.56
N PHE A 36 -21.09 -21.74 33.12
CA PHE A 36 -19.94 -22.10 32.30
C PHE A 36 -20.12 -21.46 30.93
N VAL A 37 -19.43 -20.35 30.66
CA VAL A 37 -19.40 -19.76 29.33
C VAL A 37 -18.36 -20.50 28.51
N SER A 38 -18.81 -21.34 27.58
CA SER A 38 -17.92 -22.03 26.65
C SER A 38 -17.33 -21.02 25.67
N LEU A 39 -16.04 -20.68 25.82
CA LEU A 39 -15.29 -19.81 24.90
C LEU A 39 -15.02 -20.44 23.51
N TRP A 40 -15.69 -21.52 23.14
CA TRP A 40 -15.45 -22.23 21.87
C TRP A 40 -15.96 -21.49 20.62
N TYR A 41 -16.64 -20.36 20.77
CA TYR A 41 -17.19 -19.55 19.66
C TYR A 41 -16.40 -18.27 19.38
N THR A 42 -15.17 -18.13 19.87
CA THR A 42 -14.33 -16.99 19.48
C THR A 42 -13.39 -17.39 18.34
N PHE A 43 -13.60 -16.82 17.16
CA PHE A 43 -12.58 -16.85 16.10
C PHE A 43 -11.30 -16.18 16.63
N GLY A 44 -10.13 -16.73 16.29
CA GLY A 44 -8.86 -16.08 16.62
C GLY A 44 -8.73 -14.71 15.94
N GLY A 45 -7.81 -13.86 16.40
CA GLY A 45 -7.63 -12.49 15.88
C GLY A 45 -7.24 -12.36 14.40
N GLY A 46 -7.07 -13.49 13.71
CA GLY A 46 -6.65 -13.56 12.31
C GLY A 46 -5.15 -13.37 12.13
N THR A 47 -4.62 -13.86 11.01
CA THR A 47 -3.26 -13.58 10.55
C THR A 47 -3.37 -12.95 9.18
N ARG A 48 -2.86 -11.72 9.05
CA ARG A 48 -2.75 -11.06 7.75
C ARG A 48 -1.42 -11.48 7.14
N LEU A 49 -1.49 -12.05 5.95
CA LEU A 49 -0.33 -12.34 5.12
C LEU A 49 -0.22 -11.25 4.06
N ASP A 50 0.91 -10.54 4.03
CA ASP A 50 1.24 -9.61 2.96
C ASP A 50 2.31 -10.27 2.08
N VAL A 51 1.94 -10.60 0.85
CA VAL A 51 2.86 -11.11 -0.17
C VAL A 51 3.40 -9.93 -0.95
N ASN A 52 4.71 -9.90 -1.20
CA ASN A 52 5.34 -8.82 -1.97
C ASN A 52 5.81 -9.35 -3.33
N PHE A 53 5.45 -8.64 -4.40
CA PHE A 53 5.95 -8.87 -5.76
C PHE A 53 6.62 -7.61 -6.26
N VAL A 54 7.88 -7.76 -6.61
CA VAL A 54 8.71 -6.69 -7.15
C VAL A 54 8.33 -6.43 -8.61
N PRO A 55 8.05 -5.18 -9.01
CA PRO A 55 7.72 -4.86 -10.40
C PRO A 55 8.95 -5.02 -11.30
N THR A 56 8.72 -5.48 -12.52
CA THR A 56 9.72 -5.46 -13.58
C THR A 56 9.75 -4.09 -14.22
N LEU A 57 10.92 -3.47 -14.23
CA LEU A 57 11.15 -2.15 -14.81
C LEU A 57 11.60 -2.25 -16.26
N THR A 58 11.15 -1.31 -17.08
CA THR A 58 11.64 -1.12 -18.45
C THR A 58 11.70 0.37 -18.72
N VAL A 59 12.86 0.86 -19.13
CA VAL A 59 13.07 2.26 -19.47
C VAL A 59 13.19 2.39 -20.98
N LEU A 60 12.36 3.24 -21.57
CA LEU A 60 12.30 3.51 -22.99
C LEU A 60 13.03 4.82 -23.30
N PRO A 61 13.88 4.84 -24.34
CA PRO A 61 14.60 6.02 -24.77
C PRO A 61 13.67 7.06 -25.43
N PRO A 62 14.11 8.33 -25.52
CA PRO A 62 13.43 9.33 -26.34
C PRO A 62 13.54 8.99 -27.82
N SER A 63 12.54 9.39 -28.62
CA SER A 63 12.59 9.15 -30.06
C SER A 63 13.56 10.09 -30.78
N SER A 64 14.13 9.61 -31.88
CA SER A 64 15.06 10.38 -32.71
C SER A 64 14.44 11.67 -33.24
N GLU A 65 13.16 11.64 -33.60
CA GLU A 65 12.41 12.79 -34.12
C GLU A 65 12.19 13.85 -33.02
N GLU A 66 11.87 13.43 -31.80
CA GLU A 66 11.68 14.34 -30.67
C GLU A 66 13.00 15.06 -30.32
N LEU A 67 14.11 14.33 -30.37
CA LEU A 67 15.45 14.89 -30.13
C LEU A 67 15.85 15.94 -31.17
N GLN A 68 15.36 15.84 -32.40
CA GLN A 68 15.55 16.86 -33.44
C GLN A 68 14.70 18.11 -33.18
N GLN A 69 13.54 17.95 -32.55
CA GLN A 69 12.67 19.05 -32.10
C GLN A 69 13.17 19.74 -30.82
N GLY A 70 14.29 19.29 -30.25
CA GLY A 70 14.93 19.90 -29.09
C GLY A 70 14.39 19.40 -27.73
N LYS A 71 13.56 18.36 -27.72
CA LYS A 71 12.99 17.76 -26.50
C LYS A 71 13.42 16.30 -26.35
N ALA A 72 13.39 15.79 -25.14
CA ALA A 72 13.65 14.39 -24.86
C ALA A 72 12.65 13.89 -23.80
N THR A 73 11.81 12.93 -24.17
CA THR A 73 10.87 12.26 -23.26
C THR A 73 11.30 10.82 -23.04
N LEU A 74 11.62 10.48 -21.79
CA LEU A 74 11.85 9.11 -21.36
C LEU A 74 10.59 8.55 -20.69
N MET A 75 10.38 7.24 -20.84
CA MET A 75 9.26 6.54 -20.19
C MET A 75 9.77 5.33 -19.42
N CYS A 76 9.40 5.22 -18.15
CA CYS A 76 9.63 4.04 -17.32
C CYS A 76 8.31 3.32 -17.10
N LEU A 77 8.30 2.03 -17.41
CA LEU A 77 7.19 1.13 -17.20
C LEU A 77 7.55 0.17 -16.07
N ALA A 78 6.68 0.06 -15.08
CA ALA A 78 6.83 -0.87 -13.97
C ALA A 78 5.64 -1.83 -13.99
N ASN A 79 5.88 -3.09 -14.31
CA ASN A 79 4.82 -4.08 -14.53
C ASN A 79 4.86 -5.17 -13.46
N LYS A 80 3.69 -5.74 -13.15
CA LYS A 80 3.55 -6.94 -12.30
C LYS A 80 4.01 -6.76 -10.85
N GLY A 81 3.95 -5.54 -10.31
CA GLY A 81 4.25 -5.29 -8.89
C GLY A 81 3.04 -5.48 -7.99
N PHE A 82 3.28 -5.76 -6.72
CA PHE A 82 2.25 -5.84 -5.68
C PHE A 82 2.93 -5.69 -4.32
N PRO A 83 2.35 -5.02 -3.32
CA PRO A 83 1.05 -4.31 -3.28
C PRO A 83 1.01 -3.01 -4.12
N SER A 84 -0.02 -2.18 -3.95
CA SER A 84 -0.24 -0.96 -4.75
C SER A 84 0.62 0.25 -4.35
N ASP A 85 1.44 0.11 -3.32
CA ASP A 85 2.22 1.16 -2.65
C ASP A 85 3.62 1.39 -3.23
N TRP A 86 3.93 0.79 -4.39
CA TRP A 86 5.15 1.12 -5.12
C TRP A 86 5.13 2.55 -5.66
N SER A 87 6.29 3.20 -5.62
CA SER A 87 6.49 4.54 -6.18
C SER A 87 7.67 4.56 -7.14
N LEU A 88 7.49 5.22 -8.28
CA LEU A 88 8.53 5.45 -9.27
C LEU A 88 9.20 6.81 -9.05
N SER A 89 10.52 6.83 -9.26
CA SER A 89 11.37 8.01 -9.19
C SER A 89 12.46 7.91 -10.27
N TRP A 90 13.11 9.04 -10.56
CA TRP A 90 14.20 9.11 -11.54
C TRP A 90 15.48 9.60 -10.89
N LYS A 91 16.60 9.05 -11.34
CA LYS A 91 17.96 9.53 -11.06
C LYS A 91 18.66 9.79 -12.38
N VAL A 92 19.26 10.95 -12.53
CA VAL A 92 19.98 11.38 -13.73
C VAL A 92 21.45 11.50 -13.36
N ASP A 93 22.31 10.75 -14.05
CA ASP A 93 23.74 10.61 -13.70
C ASP A 93 24.01 10.29 -12.21
N GLY A 94 23.16 9.44 -11.63
CA GLY A 94 23.25 9.05 -10.21
C GLY A 94 22.74 10.11 -9.23
N SER A 95 22.35 11.30 -9.70
CA SER A 95 21.74 12.35 -8.90
C SER A 95 20.22 12.26 -8.92
N SER A 96 19.60 12.31 -7.75
CA SER A 96 18.14 12.48 -7.59
C SER A 96 17.70 13.94 -7.68
N SER A 97 18.62 14.89 -7.88
CA SER A 97 18.31 16.32 -7.94
C SER A 97 17.57 16.65 -9.23
N SER A 98 16.30 17.01 -9.11
CA SER A 98 15.52 17.56 -10.22
C SER A 98 16.09 18.92 -10.64
N SER A 99 16.51 19.07 -11.90
CA SER A 99 16.73 20.41 -12.47
C SER A 99 15.38 21.12 -12.63
N SER A 100 15.36 22.44 -12.51
CA SER A 100 14.15 23.25 -12.73
C SER A 100 13.55 23.09 -14.14
N SER A 101 14.36 22.62 -15.10
CA SER A 101 13.93 22.36 -16.47
C SER A 101 13.34 20.95 -16.68
N TRP A 102 13.30 20.09 -15.66
CA TRP A 102 12.81 18.72 -15.80
C TRP A 102 11.35 18.65 -15.38
N GLU A 103 10.56 17.96 -16.19
CA GLU A 103 9.16 17.66 -15.85
C GLU A 103 9.01 16.15 -15.65
N GLN A 104 8.58 15.76 -14.45
CA GLN A 104 8.27 14.36 -14.15
C GLN A 104 6.76 14.19 -13.98
N SER A 105 6.20 13.23 -14.71
CA SER A 105 4.83 12.77 -14.54
C SER A 105 4.80 11.31 -14.09
N ARG A 106 3.82 10.95 -13.28
CA ARG A 106 3.62 9.60 -12.76
C ARG A 106 2.16 9.22 -12.84
N SER A 107 1.91 8.04 -13.37
CA SER A 107 0.58 7.45 -13.46
C SER A 107 0.24 6.74 -12.14
N PRO A 108 -1.05 6.72 -11.75
CA PRO A 108 -1.48 5.87 -10.66
C PRO A 108 -1.27 4.39 -11.03
N GLY A 109 -1.14 3.54 -10.01
CA GLY A 109 -1.06 2.10 -10.19
C GLY A 109 -2.37 1.55 -10.74
N VAL A 110 -2.31 0.82 -11.84
CA VAL A 110 -3.46 0.17 -12.48
C VAL A 110 -3.42 -1.31 -12.14
N LEU A 111 -4.53 -1.84 -11.62
CA LEU A 111 -4.68 -3.27 -11.36
C LEU A 111 -4.98 -4.00 -12.66
N GLU A 112 -4.07 -4.88 -13.07
CA GLU A 112 -4.17 -5.70 -14.26
C GLU A 112 -5.01 -6.96 -14.03
N LYS A 113 -5.38 -7.64 -15.13
CA LYS A 113 -6.20 -8.87 -15.09
C LYS A 113 -5.53 -10.02 -14.32
N ASP A 114 -4.22 -10.02 -14.20
CA ASP A 114 -3.44 -11.02 -13.46
C ASP A 114 -3.38 -10.74 -11.95
N GLY A 115 -4.09 -9.70 -11.46
CA GLY A 115 -4.16 -9.34 -10.05
C GLY A 115 -2.95 -8.56 -9.55
N ARG A 116 -2.09 -8.05 -10.45
CA ARG A 116 -0.91 -7.26 -10.10
C ARG A 116 -1.07 -5.83 -10.59
N TYR A 117 -0.29 -4.93 -10.02
CA TYR A 117 -0.28 -3.53 -10.37
C TYR A 117 0.79 -3.20 -11.40
N SER A 118 0.47 -2.22 -12.24
CA SER A 118 1.38 -1.62 -13.20
C SER A 118 1.38 -0.11 -13.06
N TRP A 119 2.53 0.51 -13.22
CA TRP A 119 2.73 1.96 -13.16
C TRP A 119 3.54 2.43 -14.36
N SER A 120 3.40 3.72 -14.67
CA SER A 120 4.30 4.38 -15.61
C SER A 120 4.75 5.73 -15.07
N SER A 121 5.98 6.11 -15.40
CA SER A 121 6.49 7.45 -15.15
C SER A 121 7.14 7.99 -16.42
N THR A 122 6.95 9.27 -16.66
CA THR A 122 7.52 9.98 -17.79
C THR A 122 8.44 11.07 -17.27
N LEU A 123 9.66 11.15 -17.82
CA LEU A 123 10.62 12.21 -17.54
C LEU A 123 10.88 13.00 -18.81
N ARG A 124 10.59 14.29 -18.78
CA ARG A 124 10.86 15.21 -19.88
C ARG A 124 12.01 16.13 -19.52
N LEU A 125 12.98 16.24 -20.42
CA LEU A 125 14.08 17.18 -20.31
C LEU A 125 14.45 17.76 -21.68
N PRO A 126 15.16 18.89 -21.71
CA PRO A 126 15.71 19.44 -22.95
C PRO A 126 16.67 18.46 -23.63
N ALA A 127 16.67 18.43 -24.97
CA ALA A 127 17.57 17.55 -25.73
C ALA A 127 19.06 17.87 -25.51
N ASP A 128 19.42 19.13 -25.24
CA ASP A 128 20.80 19.50 -24.94
C ASP A 128 21.28 18.91 -23.61
N GLN A 129 20.39 18.80 -22.62
CA GLN A 129 20.68 18.12 -21.36
C GLN A 129 20.74 16.61 -21.54
N TRP A 130 19.83 16.00 -22.34
CA TRP A 130 19.90 14.57 -22.66
C TRP A 130 21.24 14.19 -23.31
N ARG A 131 21.75 15.04 -24.20
CA ARG A 131 23.06 14.87 -24.85
C ARG A 131 24.26 15.06 -23.91
N LYS A 132 24.06 15.65 -22.73
CA LYS A 132 25.08 15.80 -21.68
C LYS A 132 25.04 14.66 -20.66
N VAL A 133 23.86 14.16 -20.28
CA VAL A 133 23.69 13.10 -19.26
C VAL A 133 24.07 11.69 -19.71
N GLY A 134 25.06 11.06 -19.06
CA GLY A 134 25.56 9.74 -19.46
C GLY A 134 24.55 8.61 -19.27
N SER A 135 23.75 8.69 -18.21
CA SER A 135 22.76 7.66 -17.87
C SER A 135 21.55 8.21 -17.13
N VAL A 136 20.41 7.55 -17.32
CA VAL A 136 19.19 7.83 -16.59
C VAL A 136 18.66 6.54 -15.99
N THR A 137 18.36 6.57 -14.69
CA THR A 137 17.90 5.42 -13.91
C THR A 137 16.48 5.68 -13.44
N CYS A 138 15.58 4.75 -13.71
CA CYS A 138 14.27 4.71 -13.07
C CYS A 138 14.35 3.82 -11.83
N GLU A 139 13.82 4.27 -10.71
CA GLU A 139 13.85 3.55 -9.44
C GLU A 139 12.44 3.37 -8.87
N ALA A 140 12.08 2.12 -8.60
CA ALA A 140 10.89 1.69 -7.90
C ALA A 140 11.20 1.41 -6.43
N THR A 141 10.44 2.05 -5.55
CA THR A 141 10.60 1.94 -4.10
C THR A 141 9.29 1.55 -3.43
N GLN A 142 9.38 0.75 -2.37
CA GLN A 142 8.22 0.35 -1.58
C GLN A 142 8.63 0.20 -0.11
N GLY A 143 8.23 1.16 0.74
CA GLY A 143 8.53 1.14 2.18
C GLY A 143 10.01 0.92 2.49
N SER A 144 10.32 -0.13 3.25
CA SER A 144 11.69 -0.51 3.61
C SER A 144 12.31 -1.58 2.70
N GLN A 145 11.68 -1.91 1.57
CA GLN A 145 12.23 -2.87 0.62
C GLN A 145 13.41 -2.27 -0.15
N THR A 146 14.28 -3.16 -0.64
CA THR A 146 15.39 -2.78 -1.51
C THR A 146 14.86 -2.12 -2.79
N PRO A 147 15.32 -0.92 -3.15
CA PRO A 147 14.91 -0.27 -4.39
C PRO A 147 15.28 -1.12 -5.60
N VAL A 148 14.37 -1.19 -6.57
CA VAL A 148 14.64 -1.80 -7.87
C VAL A 148 14.89 -0.69 -8.86
N SER A 149 15.98 -0.80 -9.60
CA SER A 149 16.40 0.25 -10.52
C SER A 149 16.71 -0.32 -11.89
N GLU A 150 16.35 0.42 -12.92
CA GLU A 150 16.66 0.11 -14.31
C GLU A 150 17.36 1.31 -14.94
N THR A 151 18.54 1.08 -15.49
CA THR A 151 19.41 2.14 -16.01
C THR A 151 19.43 2.10 -17.52
N LEU A 152 18.96 3.16 -18.15
CA LEU A 152 19.16 3.41 -19.56
C LEU A 152 20.45 4.23 -19.75
N ARG A 153 21.41 3.66 -20.48
CA ARG A 153 22.58 4.42 -20.91
C ARG A 153 22.39 4.98 -22.30
N ARG A 154 22.92 6.18 -22.53
CA ARG A 154 22.74 6.84 -23.83
C ARG A 154 23.40 6.07 -24.98
N ASP A 155 24.52 5.41 -24.75
CA ASP A 155 25.23 4.59 -25.75
C ASP A 155 24.39 3.40 -26.25
N GLN A 156 23.46 2.90 -25.43
CA GLN A 156 22.53 1.84 -25.81
C GLN A 156 21.36 2.35 -26.66
N CYS A 157 21.21 3.67 -26.75
CA CYS A 157 20.22 4.35 -27.58
C CYS A 157 20.84 4.66 -28.96
N SER A 158 21.43 3.66 -29.61
CA SER A 158 21.94 3.80 -30.97
C SER A 158 20.76 3.84 -31.94
N GLN A 159 20.23 5.05 -32.14
CA GLN A 159 19.45 5.51 -33.30
C GLN A 159 18.54 4.43 -33.93
N SER A 160 17.57 3.94 -33.15
CA SER A 160 16.42 3.23 -33.69
C SER A 160 15.46 4.21 -34.36
#